data_AF-A0A9J6GGF3-F1
#
_entry.id   AF-A0A9J6GGF3-F1
#
_cell.length_a   1.000
_cell.length_b   1.000
_cell.length_c   1.000
_cell.angle_alpha   90.00
_cell.angle_beta   90.00
_cell.angle_gamma   90.00
#
_symmetry.space_group_name_H-M   'P 1'
#
loop_
_entity.id
_entity.type
_entity.pdbx_description
1 polymer ?
#
loop_
_entity_poly.entity_id
_entity_poly.type
_entity_poly.pdbx_seq_one_letter_code
_entity_poly.pdbx_strand_id
1 'polypeptide(L)'
;MGVKAAVQLFSHPVTAALQYLKDQAGHTCDLEFANVGPTVEFMQIMRKWLALKDVSNTVQYLHTNDPDSRHFTDPDDERLTWLETIFLNYISSLKAERLAENYLSNETEHALVLTTT
;
A
#
# COMPACT_ATOMS: atom_id res chain seq x y z
N MET A 1 8.48 -13.20 11.18
CA MET A 1 7.66 -13.02 9.95
C MET A 1 8.58 -12.94 8.75
N GLY A 2 8.21 -13.54 7.62
CA GLY A 2 9.02 -13.49 6.39
C GLY A 2 8.46 -12.49 5.39
N VAL A 3 9.35 -11.82 4.63
CA VAL A 3 8.98 -10.83 3.58
C VAL A 3 7.95 -11.40 2.60
N LYS A 4 8.08 -12.67 2.23
CA LYS A 4 7.13 -13.37 1.34
C LYS A 4 5.68 -13.33 1.86
N ALA A 5 5.49 -13.54 3.17
CA ALA A 5 4.15 -13.53 3.75
C ALA A 5 3.54 -12.12 3.72
N ALA A 6 4.34 -11.08 3.99
CA ALA A 6 3.90 -9.69 3.90
C ALA A 6 3.52 -9.31 2.45
N VAL A 7 4.34 -9.67 1.47
CA VAL A 7 4.03 -9.42 0.04
C VAL A 7 2.74 -10.13 -0.39
N GLN A 8 2.54 -11.38 0.06
CA GLN A 8 1.30 -12.10 -0.23
C GLN A 8 0.07 -11.45 0.44
N LEU A 9 0.23 -10.96 1.67
CA LEU A 9 -0.84 -10.26 2.39
C LEU A 9 -1.27 -8.99 1.65
N PHE A 10 -0.34 -8.17 1.18
CA PHE A 10 -0.61 -6.94 0.43
C PHE A 10 -0.79 -7.18 -1.08
N SER A 11 -1.00 -8.42 -1.51
CA SER A 11 -1.13 -8.72 -2.93
C SER A 11 -2.44 -8.20 -3.53
N HIS A 12 -2.44 -7.91 -4.84
CA HIS A 12 -3.63 -7.45 -5.54
C HIS A 12 -4.85 -8.36 -5.33
N PRO A 13 -4.75 -9.69 -5.49
CA PRO A 13 -5.92 -10.56 -5.35
C PRO A 13 -6.53 -10.50 -3.94
N VAL A 14 -5.72 -10.38 -2.89
CA VAL A 14 -6.20 -10.26 -1.51
C VAL A 14 -6.93 -8.93 -1.33
N THR A 15 -6.30 -7.82 -1.70
CA THR A 15 -6.93 -6.48 -1.58
C THR A 15 -8.22 -6.36 -2.39
N ALA A 16 -8.27 -6.92 -3.61
CA ALA A 16 -9.45 -6.91 -4.46
C ALA A 16 -10.58 -7.79 -3.90
N ALA A 17 -10.25 -8.97 -3.35
CA ALA A 17 -11.24 -9.83 -2.71
C ALA A 17 -11.85 -9.16 -1.47
N LEU A 18 -11.03 -8.52 -0.63
CA LEU A 18 -11.51 -7.79 0.54
C LEU A 18 -12.38 -6.59 0.15
N GLN A 19 -11.98 -5.85 -0.90
CA GLN A 19 -12.80 -4.76 -1.44
C GLN A 19 -14.15 -5.27 -1.95
N TYR A 20 -14.15 -6.36 -2.72
CA TYR A 20 -15.39 -6.97 -3.21
C TYR A 20 -16.29 -7.42 -2.06
N LEU A 21 -15.75 -8.09 -1.05
CA LEU A 21 -16.52 -8.51 0.12
C LEU A 21 -17.07 -7.31 0.89
N LYS A 22 -16.34 -6.20 1.01
CA LYS A 22 -16.86 -4.95 1.60
C LYS A 22 -18.07 -4.45 0.81
N ASP A 23 -17.97 -4.43 -0.51
CA ASP A 23 -19.02 -3.92 -1.39
C ASP A 23 -20.24 -4.84 -1.47
N GLN A 24 -20.09 -6.11 -1.07
CA GLN A 24 -21.18 -7.08 -0.95
C GLN A 24 -21.69 -7.29 0.49
N ALA A 25 -21.23 -6.48 1.45
CA ALA A 25 -21.68 -6.55 2.84
C ALA A 25 -23.19 -6.38 2.94
N GLY A 26 -23.85 -7.28 3.67
CA GLY A 26 -25.31 -7.35 3.76
C GLY A 26 -26.01 -8.04 2.59
N HIS A 27 -25.27 -8.42 1.53
CA HIS A 27 -25.79 -9.24 0.43
C HIS A 27 -25.26 -10.68 0.51
N THR A 28 -23.94 -10.87 0.40
CA THR A 28 -23.30 -12.19 0.39
C THR A 28 -22.36 -12.44 1.56
N CYS A 29 -22.15 -11.43 2.41
CA CYS A 29 -21.31 -11.50 3.60
C CYS A 29 -21.91 -10.63 4.72
N ASP A 30 -21.33 -10.76 5.91
CA ASP A 30 -21.78 -10.08 7.12
C ASP A 30 -21.82 -8.55 6.92
N LEU A 31 -22.85 -7.91 7.47
CA LEU A 31 -22.99 -6.45 7.48
C LEU A 31 -21.81 -5.79 8.22
N GLU A 32 -21.28 -6.44 9.26
CA GLU A 32 -20.11 -5.95 10.00
C GLU A 32 -18.87 -5.80 9.11
N PHE A 33 -18.79 -6.58 8.02
CA PHE A 33 -17.67 -6.52 7.08
C PHE A 33 -17.64 -5.20 6.29
N ALA A 34 -18.73 -4.43 6.23
CA ALA A 34 -18.74 -3.10 5.63
C ALA A 34 -17.71 -2.14 6.27
N ASN A 35 -17.36 -2.37 7.54
CA ASN A 35 -16.43 -1.55 8.31
C ASN A 35 -14.95 -1.81 7.98
N VAL A 36 -14.63 -2.79 7.13
CA VAL A 36 -13.23 -3.11 6.75
C VAL A 36 -12.58 -2.07 5.83
N GLY A 37 -13.35 -1.05 5.39
CA GLY A 37 -12.90 -0.02 4.45
C GLY A 37 -11.52 0.57 4.75
N PRO A 38 -11.26 1.07 5.97
CA PRO A 38 -9.95 1.62 6.34
C PRO A 38 -8.80 0.61 6.24
N THR A 39 -9.06 -0.66 6.57
CA THR A 39 -8.06 -1.73 6.42
C THR A 39 -7.74 -1.99 4.96
N VAL A 40 -8.76 -2.03 4.09
CA VAL A 40 -8.56 -2.23 2.65
C VAL A 40 -7.77 -1.06 2.05
N GLU A 41 -8.10 0.18 2.44
CA GLU A 41 -7.36 1.37 2.01
C GLU A 41 -5.89 1.31 2.44
N PHE A 42 -5.62 0.99 3.72
CA PHE A 42 -4.26 0.80 4.20
C PHE A 42 -3.50 -0.26 3.39
N MET A 43 -4.13 -1.41 3.13
CA MET A 43 -3.50 -2.47 2.35
C MET A 43 -3.22 -2.04 0.90
N GLN A 44 -4.09 -1.23 0.28
CA GLN A 44 -3.88 -0.69 -1.06
C GLN A 44 -2.72 0.31 -1.10
N ILE A 45 -2.64 1.21 -0.13
CA ILE A 45 -1.55 2.20 -0.03
C ILE A 45 -0.21 1.49 0.19
N MET A 46 -0.14 0.53 1.12
CA MET A 46 1.07 -0.25 1.37
C MET A 46 1.48 -1.09 0.17
N ARG A 47 0.52 -1.69 -0.55
CA ARG A 47 0.78 -2.41 -1.80
C ARG A 47 1.43 -1.49 -2.84
N LYS A 48 0.86 -0.31 -3.07
CA LYS A 48 1.38 0.64 -4.05
C LYS A 48 2.79 1.09 -3.66
N TRP A 49 3.01 1.40 -2.38
CA TRP A 49 4.34 1.73 -1.88
C TRP A 49 5.36 0.60 -2.13
N LEU A 50 5.00 -0.66 -1.85
CA LEU A 50 5.87 -1.81 -2.14
C LEU A 50 6.18 -1.94 -3.64
N ALA A 51 5.18 -1.79 -4.51
CA ALA A 51 5.37 -1.87 -5.96
C ALA A 51 6.30 -0.77 -6.50
N LEU A 52 6.15 0.46 -5.99
CA LEU A 52 7.00 1.60 -6.37
C LEU A 52 8.44 1.50 -5.82
N LYS A 53 8.66 0.73 -4.75
CA LYS A 53 10.00 0.45 -4.20
C LYS A 53 10.66 -0.77 -4.82
N ASP A 54 9.89 -1.71 -5.35
CA ASP A 54 10.36 -2.90 -6.08
C ASP A 54 10.37 -2.66 -7.61
N VAL A 55 11.13 -1.65 -8.02
CA VAL A 55 11.25 -1.25 -9.42
C VAL A 55 11.92 -2.37 -10.23
N SER A 56 11.21 -2.84 -11.25
CA SER A 56 11.72 -3.83 -12.20
C SER A 56 12.89 -3.28 -13.00
N ASN A 57 13.86 -4.15 -13.32
CA ASN A 57 14.90 -3.83 -14.27
C ASN A 57 14.32 -3.57 -15.68
N THR A 58 15.18 -3.08 -16.58
CA THR A 58 14.81 -2.66 -17.94
C THR A 58 14.22 -3.76 -18.83
N VAL A 59 14.33 -5.04 -18.45
CA VAL A 59 13.77 -6.16 -19.22
C VAL A 59 12.53 -6.72 -18.52
N GLN A 60 12.55 -6.80 -17.19
CA GLN A 60 11.48 -7.38 -16.38
C GLN A 60 10.17 -6.59 -16.47
N TYR A 61 10.22 -5.27 -16.59
CA TYR A 61 9.00 -4.46 -16.70
C TYR A 61 8.19 -4.78 -17.97
N LEU A 62 8.85 -5.24 -19.05
CA LEU A 62 8.19 -5.63 -20.31
C LEU A 62 7.29 -6.86 -20.14
N HIS A 63 7.57 -7.71 -19.16
CA HIS A 63 6.83 -8.93 -18.90
C HIS A 63 5.75 -8.77 -17.83
N THR A 64 5.98 -7.90 -16.83
CA THR A 64 5.07 -7.73 -15.69
C THR A 64 3.86 -6.86 -16.04
N ASN A 65 3.97 -5.97 -17.04
CA ASN A 65 2.92 -5.02 -17.46
C ASN A 65 2.29 -4.24 -16.27
N ASP A 66 3.11 -3.94 -15.26
CA ASP A 66 2.71 -3.16 -14.10
C ASP A 66 3.33 -1.74 -14.23
N PRO A 67 2.51 -0.69 -14.38
CA PRO A 67 3.02 0.67 -14.49
C PRO A 67 3.76 1.13 -13.24
N ASP A 68 3.38 0.64 -12.05
CA ASP A 68 4.02 1.04 -10.79
C ASP A 68 5.43 0.44 -10.67
N SER A 69 5.68 -0.75 -11.24
CA SER A 69 6.99 -1.39 -11.18
C SER A 69 7.98 -0.92 -12.26
N ARG A 70 7.61 0.03 -13.14
CA ARG A 70 8.50 0.52 -14.21
C ARG A 70 9.63 1.39 -13.62
N HIS A 71 10.81 1.38 -14.24
CA HIS A 71 11.85 2.35 -13.90
C HIS A 71 11.38 3.80 -14.05
N PHE A 72 11.83 4.66 -13.14
CA PHE A 72 11.61 6.10 -13.21
C PHE A 72 12.49 6.66 -14.33
N THR A 73 11.86 7.29 -15.32
CA THR A 73 12.55 7.86 -16.50
C THR A 73 12.49 9.37 -16.53
N ASP A 74 11.61 9.95 -15.73
CA ASP A 74 11.24 11.36 -15.78
C ASP A 74 11.28 11.93 -14.35
N PRO A 75 11.96 13.06 -14.10
CA PRO A 75 11.88 13.74 -12.82
C PRO A 75 10.46 14.18 -12.46
N ASP A 76 9.58 14.39 -13.44
CA ASP A 76 8.18 14.79 -13.24
C ASP A 76 7.23 13.57 -13.20
N ASP A 77 7.74 12.36 -12.94
CA ASP A 77 6.93 11.15 -12.83
C ASP A 77 5.95 11.24 -11.65
N GLU A 78 4.65 11.15 -11.93
CA GLU A 78 3.58 11.22 -10.92
C GLU A 78 3.77 10.21 -9.77
N ARG A 79 4.45 9.10 -10.03
CA ARG A 79 4.76 8.07 -9.02
C ARG A 79 5.78 8.56 -8.00
N LEU A 80 6.73 9.42 -8.40
CA LEU A 80 7.64 10.09 -7.47
C LEU A 80 6.87 11.07 -6.61
N THR A 81 6.01 11.90 -7.22
CA THR A 81 5.12 12.80 -6.46
C THR A 81 4.25 12.03 -5.47
N TRP A 82 3.70 10.88 -5.87
CA TRP A 82 2.91 10.03 -4.98
C TRP A 82 3.71 9.53 -3.77
N LEU A 83 4.97 9.12 -3.96
CA LEU A 83 5.84 8.70 -2.86
C LEU A 83 6.18 9.86 -1.92
N GLU A 84 6.61 10.99 -2.47
CA GLU A 84 7.15 12.11 -1.70
C GLU A 84 6.07 12.96 -1.03
N THR A 85 4.84 12.94 -1.54
CA THR A 85 3.75 13.76 -1.01
C THR A 85 2.62 12.90 -0.46
N ILE A 86 1.94 12.12 -1.31
CA ILE A 86 0.71 11.43 -0.95
C ILE A 86 0.98 10.38 0.13
N PHE A 87 2.00 9.54 -0.05
CA PHE A 87 2.33 8.50 0.92
C PHE A 87 2.84 9.08 2.24
N LEU A 88 3.75 10.06 2.22
CA LEU A 88 4.26 10.67 3.45
C LEU A 88 3.18 11.43 4.23
N ASN A 89 2.26 12.10 3.53
CA ASN A 89 1.09 12.73 4.15
C ASN A 89 0.16 11.69 4.78
N TYR A 90 -0.04 10.54 4.12
CA TYR A 90 -0.84 9.45 4.66
C TYR A 90 -0.24 8.86 5.94
N ILE A 91 1.08 8.60 5.97
CA ILE A 91 1.74 8.13 7.20
C ILE A 91 1.61 9.18 8.32
N SER A 92 1.72 10.46 7.97
CA SER A 92 1.55 11.56 8.92
C SER A 92 0.12 11.68 9.46
N SER A 93 -0.90 11.46 8.63
CA SER A 93 -2.30 11.49 9.07
C SER A 93 -2.61 10.31 9.98
N LEU A 94 -2.14 9.10 9.63
CA LEU A 94 -2.24 7.93 10.51
C LEU A 94 -1.60 8.18 11.88
N LYS A 95 -0.49 8.92 11.93
CA LYS A 95 0.16 9.31 13.18
C LYS A 95 -0.67 10.32 13.98
N ALA A 96 -1.33 11.26 13.32
CA ALA A 96 -2.12 12.31 13.96
C ALA A 96 -3.44 11.78 14.55
N GLU A 97 -4.05 10.78 13.90
CA GLU A 97 -5.36 10.22 14.26
C GLU A 97 -5.29 9.08 15.29
N ARG A 98 -4.08 8.73 15.78
CA ARG A 98 -3.87 7.52 16.59
C ARG A 98 -4.19 7.68 18.09
N LEU A 99 -4.70 6.59 18.67
CA LEU A 99 -4.38 6.21 20.05
C LEU A 99 -3.01 5.50 20.04
N ALA A 100 -2.11 5.83 20.97
CA ALA A 100 -0.70 5.44 20.92
C ALA A 100 -0.42 3.92 20.79
N GLU A 101 -1.38 3.07 21.14
CA GLU A 101 -1.26 1.60 21.13
C GLU A 101 -1.60 0.96 19.77
N ASN A 102 -2.21 1.69 18.83
CA ASN A 102 -2.75 1.16 17.58
C ASN A 102 -2.04 1.68 16.33
N TYR A 103 -0.74 1.98 16.43
CA TYR A 103 0.06 2.52 15.34
C TYR A 103 1.33 1.69 15.09
N LEU A 104 2.01 1.99 13.98
CA LEU A 104 3.32 1.45 13.65
C LEU A 104 4.32 1.69 14.80
N SER A 105 5.29 0.79 14.96
CA SER A 105 6.39 1.06 15.88
C SER A 105 7.19 2.28 15.39
N ASN A 106 7.88 2.97 16.30
CA ASN A 106 8.72 4.12 15.94
C ASN A 106 9.78 3.73 14.90
N GLU A 107 10.33 2.51 15.00
CA GLU A 107 11.30 1.96 14.05
C GLU A 107 10.66 1.74 12.68
N THR A 108 9.42 1.25 12.64
CA THR A 108 8.70 0.99 11.38
C THR A 108 8.32 2.29 10.69
N GLU A 109 7.81 3.28 11.44
CA GLU A 109 7.53 4.62 10.92
C GLU A 109 8.81 5.25 10.34
N HIS A 110 9.89 5.26 11.12
CA HIS A 110 11.14 5.86 10.69
C HIS A 110 11.71 5.16 9.46
N ALA A 111 11.66 3.82 9.40
CA ALA A 111 12.09 3.05 8.24
C ALA A 111 11.27 3.40 6.99
N LEU A 112 9.94 3.54 7.10
CA LEU A 112 9.08 3.90 5.97
C LEU A 112 9.40 5.31 5.45
N VAL A 113 9.59 6.29 6.33
CA VAL A 113 9.95 7.65 5.92
C VAL A 113 11.33 7.67 5.28
N LEU A 114 12.34 7.09 5.95
CA LEU A 114 13.73 7.07 5.49
C LEU A 114 13.91 6.35 4.16
N THR A 115 13.17 5.26 3.91
CA THR A 115 13.26 4.53 2.64
C THR A 115 12.44 5.20 1.54
N THR A 116 11.60 6.17 1.88
CA THR A 116 10.77 6.92 0.92
C THR A 116 11.48 8.16 0.40
N THR A 117 12.13 8.93 1.28
CA THR A 117 12.95 10.12 0.99
C THR A 117 14.35 9.78 0.51
#